data_AF-X0X7V9-F1
#
_entry.id   AF-X0X7V9-F1
#
_cell.length_a   1.000
_cell.length_b   1.000
_cell.length_c   1.000
_cell.angle_alpha   90.00
_cell.angle_beta   90.00
_cell.angle_gamma   90.00
#
_symmetry.space_group_name_H-M   'P 1'
#
loop_
_entity.id
_entity.type
_entity.pdbx_description
1 polymer ?
#
loop_
_entity_poly.entity_id
_entity_poly.type
_entity_poly.pdbx_seq_one_letter_code
_entity_poly.pdbx_strand_id
1 'polypeptide(L)'
;MNLDRGDFETENLIVWEKIIRELFPVAIPNNCLWKDIDSIISILNKISSIDNLNHTLFPAGGGHDLTGAKRSSEKGCIEFSTPNSVRVVKPKVLEFNYFPNNTNWAYFRLETAGLKPITPNINPFFIKEKVTELEPGHYVEK
;
A
#
# COMPACT_ATOMS: atom_id res chain seq x y z
N MET A 1 -31.42 -14.77 -4.41
CA MET A 1 -30.25 -15.63 -4.68
C MET A 1 -29.27 -15.35 -3.55
N ASN A 2 -29.29 -16.18 -2.50
CA ASN A 2 -28.35 -16.05 -1.39
C ASN A 2 -27.05 -16.66 -1.86
N LEU A 3 -26.08 -15.83 -2.24
CA LEU A 3 -24.71 -16.28 -2.34
C LEU A 3 -24.28 -16.66 -0.92
N ASP A 4 -23.98 -17.93 -0.73
CA ASP A 4 -23.55 -18.50 0.53
C ASP A 4 -22.25 -17.79 0.95
N ARG A 5 -22.29 -16.96 1.99
CA ARG A 5 -21.13 -16.14 2.41
C ARG A 5 -19.90 -17.00 2.73
N GLY A 6 -20.11 -18.27 3.09
CA GLY A 6 -19.03 -19.22 3.36
C GLY A 6 -18.14 -19.52 2.15
N ASP A 7 -18.69 -19.46 0.92
CA ASP A 7 -17.92 -19.72 -0.30
C ASP A 7 -16.98 -18.55 -0.60
N PHE A 8 -17.51 -17.32 -0.56
CA PHE A 8 -16.75 -16.10 -0.87
C PHE A 8 -15.60 -15.82 0.12
N GLU A 9 -15.82 -16.01 1.43
CA GLU A 9 -14.76 -15.83 2.43
C GLU A 9 -13.63 -16.87 2.26
N THR A 10 -14.01 -18.11 1.93
CA THR A 10 -13.06 -19.20 1.69
C THR A 10 -12.24 -18.95 0.43
N GLU A 11 -12.87 -18.56 -0.68
CA GLU A 11 -12.21 -18.21 -1.94
C GLU A 11 -11.20 -17.07 -1.76
N ASN A 12 -11.61 -16.00 -1.06
CA ASN A 12 -10.74 -14.87 -0.76
C ASN A 12 -9.51 -15.27 0.06
N LEU A 13 -9.70 -16.12 1.07
CA LEU A 13 -8.58 -16.61 1.88
C LEU A 13 -7.62 -17.46 1.05
N ILE A 14 -8.13 -18.31 0.15
CA ILE A 14 -7.29 -19.12 -0.76
C ILE A 14 -6.43 -18.22 -1.66
N VAL A 15 -7.02 -17.17 -2.25
CA VAL A 15 -6.29 -16.22 -3.10
C VAL A 15 -5.24 -15.45 -2.28
N TRP A 16 -5.58 -15.03 -1.06
CA TRP A 16 -4.66 -14.36 -0.16
C TRP A 16 -3.45 -15.23 0.22
N GLU A 17 -3.72 -16.48 0.61
CA GLU A 17 -2.67 -17.45 0.95
C GLU A 17 -1.78 -17.77 -0.24
N LYS A 18 -2.35 -17.88 -1.45
CA LYS A 18 -1.58 -18.10 -2.66
C LYS A 18 -0.53 -17.01 -2.85
N ILE A 19 -0.89 -15.75 -2.66
CA ILE A 19 0.06 -14.64 -2.86
C ILE A 19 1.13 -14.62 -1.77
N ILE A 20 0.76 -14.89 -0.52
CA ILE A 20 1.75 -15.03 0.56
C ILE A 20 2.75 -16.15 0.24
N ARG A 21 2.28 -17.28 -0.29
CA ARG A 21 3.16 -18.39 -0.70
C ARG A 21 4.03 -18.06 -1.90
N GLU A 22 3.55 -17.25 -2.84
CA GLU A 22 4.36 -16.74 -3.94
C GLU A 22 5.45 -15.78 -3.46
N LEU A 23 5.19 -15.00 -2.41
CA LEU A 23 6.18 -14.13 -1.76
C LEU A 23 7.18 -14.91 -0.91
N PHE A 24 6.75 -16.01 -0.30
CA PHE A 24 7.52 -16.81 0.65
C PHE A 24 7.45 -18.31 0.32
N PRO A 25 8.13 -18.77 -0.75
CA PRO A 25 7.92 -20.11 -1.32
C PRO A 25 8.45 -21.26 -0.46
N VAL A 26 9.43 -21.00 0.43
CA VAL A 26 10.05 -22.04 1.27
C VAL A 26 9.40 -22.09 2.65
N ALA A 27 9.26 -20.94 3.30
CA ALA A 27 8.66 -20.81 4.62
C ALA A 27 8.10 -19.39 4.77
N ILE A 28 6.91 -19.27 5.36
CA ILE A 28 6.27 -17.97 5.64
C ILE A 28 6.76 -17.48 7.00
N PRO A 29 7.49 -16.35 7.07
CA PRO A 29 7.91 -15.80 8.34
C PRO A 29 6.75 -15.12 9.06
N ASN A 30 6.75 -15.12 10.40
CA ASN A 30 5.78 -14.35 11.19
C ASN A 30 5.89 -12.83 10.95
N ASN A 31 7.09 -12.35 10.58
CA ASN A 31 7.36 -10.96 10.25
C ASN A 31 8.45 -10.85 9.18
N CYS A 32 8.30 -9.91 8.24
CA CYS A 32 9.31 -9.58 7.25
C CYS A 32 9.35 -8.06 7.01
N LEU A 33 10.55 -7.50 6.83
CA LEU A 33 10.77 -6.07 6.62
C LEU A 33 11.52 -5.82 5.32
N TRP A 34 10.96 -4.97 4.46
CA TRP A 34 11.65 -4.41 3.29
C TRP A 34 11.91 -2.93 3.51
N LYS A 35 13.19 -2.52 3.41
CA LYS A 35 13.63 -1.12 3.57
C LYS A 35 14.13 -0.49 2.26
N ASP A 36 14.52 -1.34 1.31
CA ASP A 36 14.91 -0.91 -0.03
C ASP A 36 13.67 -0.52 -0.86
N ILE A 37 13.77 0.59 -1.58
CA ILE A 37 12.64 1.17 -2.31
C ILE A 37 12.18 0.28 -3.47
N ASP A 38 13.10 -0.38 -4.17
CA ASP A 38 12.75 -1.24 -5.31
C ASP A 38 12.04 -2.50 -4.81
N SER A 39 12.54 -3.09 -3.74
CA SER A 39 11.89 -4.21 -3.06
C SER A 39 10.49 -3.84 -2.60
N ILE A 40 10.31 -2.68 -1.94
CA ILE A 40 8.98 -2.20 -1.53
C ILE A 40 8.05 -2.07 -2.74
N ILE A 41 8.50 -1.47 -3.84
CA ILE A 41 7.73 -1.33 -5.08
C ILE A 41 7.33 -2.70 -5.64
N SER A 42 8.27 -3.65 -5.71
CA SER A 42 8.00 -5.00 -6.21
C SER A 42 6.92 -5.72 -5.39
N ILE A 43 6.99 -5.62 -4.06
CA ILE A 43 6.00 -6.26 -3.17
C ILE A 43 4.63 -5.57 -3.31
N LEU A 44 4.59 -4.24 -3.33
CA LEU A 44 3.34 -3.50 -3.54
C LEU A 44 2.69 -3.86 -4.88
N ASN A 45 3.46 -3.93 -5.97
CA ASN A 45 2.94 -4.35 -7.28
C ASN A 45 2.49 -5.81 -7.31
N LYS A 46 3.13 -6.69 -6.54
CA LYS A 46 2.68 -8.08 -6.40
C LYS A 46 1.33 -8.19 -5.68
N ILE A 47 1.12 -7.37 -4.65
CA ILE A 47 -0.15 -7.32 -3.91
C ILE A 47 -1.22 -6.60 -4.75
N SER A 48 -0.83 -5.61 -5.56
CA SER A 48 -1.75 -4.87 -6.43
C SER A 48 -2.33 -5.71 -7.56
N SER A 49 -1.69 -6.84 -7.92
CA SER A 49 -2.20 -7.74 -8.96
C SER A 49 -3.35 -8.64 -8.51
N ILE A 50 -3.78 -8.51 -7.25
CA ILE A 50 -4.92 -9.27 -6.70
C ILE A 50 -6.13 -8.36 -6.66
N ASP A 51 -7.22 -8.78 -7.28
CA ASP A 51 -8.48 -8.06 -7.20
C ASP A 51 -9.10 -8.23 -5.81
N ASN A 52 -9.65 -7.14 -5.26
CA ASN A 52 -10.51 -7.09 -4.06
C ASN A 52 -9.89 -7.53 -2.71
N LEU A 53 -8.58 -7.82 -2.64
CA LEU A 53 -7.91 -8.28 -1.40
C LEU A 53 -6.77 -7.36 -0.91
N ASN A 54 -6.54 -6.24 -1.60
CA ASN A 54 -5.46 -5.30 -1.32
C ASN A 54 -5.97 -3.95 -0.77
N HIS A 55 -7.15 -3.98 -0.15
CA HIS A 55 -7.80 -2.77 0.35
C HIS A 55 -6.90 -2.05 1.35
N THR A 56 -6.40 -0.89 0.96
CA THR A 56 -5.43 -0.12 1.75
C THR A 56 -6.15 0.87 2.63
N LEU A 57 -5.98 0.74 3.94
CA LEU A 57 -6.50 1.69 4.93
C LEU A 57 -5.50 2.84 5.15
N PHE A 58 -6.01 4.08 5.22
CA PHE A 58 -5.18 5.26 5.42
C PHE A 58 -5.30 5.82 6.85
N PRO A 59 -4.27 6.51 7.38
CA PRO A 59 -4.31 7.07 8.74
C PRO A 59 -5.44 8.09 8.98
N ALA A 60 -5.87 8.80 7.94
CA ALA A 60 -6.98 9.77 8.00
C ALA A 60 -8.36 9.11 7.79
N GLY A 61 -8.45 7.78 7.83
CA GLY A 61 -9.64 7.02 7.50
C GLY A 61 -9.85 6.80 5.99
N GLY A 62 -10.89 6.03 5.67
CA GLY A 62 -11.18 5.53 4.33
C GLY A 62 -10.25 4.38 3.91
N GLY A 63 -10.37 3.99 2.65
CA GLY A 63 -9.49 3.03 2.03
C GLY A 63 -9.76 2.89 0.54
N HIS A 64 -8.74 2.48 -0.20
CA HIS A 64 -8.84 2.19 -1.62
C HIS A 64 -7.99 1.00 -1.97
N ASP A 65 -8.39 0.31 -3.03
CA ASP A 65 -7.62 -0.81 -3.57
C ASP A 65 -6.35 -0.28 -4.22
N LEU A 66 -5.24 -0.94 -3.93
CA LEU A 66 -3.94 -0.60 -4.50
C LEU A 66 -3.93 -1.03 -5.97
N THR A 67 -3.62 -0.11 -6.89
CA THR A 67 -3.51 -0.44 -8.32
C THR A 67 -2.07 -0.56 -8.78
N GLY A 68 -1.12 -0.07 -7.99
CA GLY A 68 0.31 -0.25 -8.24
C GLY A 68 1.17 0.77 -7.50
N ALA A 69 2.47 0.61 -7.64
CA ALA A 69 3.49 1.50 -7.14
C ALA A 69 4.63 1.66 -8.14
N LYS A 70 5.23 2.85 -8.20
CA LYS A 70 6.44 3.12 -8.97
C LYS A 70 7.28 4.20 -8.30
N ARG A 71 8.50 4.41 -8.78
CA ARG A 71 9.34 5.53 -8.33
C ARG A 71 8.66 6.87 -8.69
N SER A 72 8.68 7.81 -7.75
CA SER A 72 8.24 9.18 -7.98
C SER A 72 9.39 10.02 -8.57
N SER A 73 9.04 11.14 -9.19
CA SER A 73 9.96 12.23 -9.51
C SER A 73 10.63 12.81 -8.25
N GLU A 74 9.95 12.77 -7.09
CA GLU A 74 10.53 13.15 -5.81
C GLU A 74 11.57 12.12 -5.32
N LYS A 75 12.78 12.60 -5.04
CA LYS A 75 13.90 11.74 -4.66
C LYS A 75 13.60 10.91 -3.41
N GLY A 76 13.64 9.59 -3.59
CA GLY A 76 13.41 8.63 -2.51
C GLY A 76 11.94 8.42 -2.18
N CYS A 77 11.03 8.94 -3.00
CA CYS A 77 9.59 8.74 -2.88
C CYS A 77 9.09 7.72 -3.91
N ILE A 78 7.92 7.17 -3.63
CA ILE A 78 7.14 6.35 -4.56
C ILE A 78 5.80 7.03 -4.85
N GLU A 79 5.32 6.83 -6.07
CA GLU A 79 3.93 7.05 -6.39
C GLU A 79 3.14 5.78 -6.03
N PHE A 80 2.17 5.97 -5.14
CA PHE A 80 1.25 4.96 -4.65
C PHE A 80 -0.10 5.18 -5.32
N SER A 81 -0.49 4.28 -6.22
CA SER A 81 -1.66 4.44 -7.09
C SER A 81 -2.88 3.71 -6.54
N THR A 82 -4.02 4.38 -6.62
CA THR A 82 -5.35 3.85 -6.31
C THR A 82 -6.32 4.35 -7.37
N PRO A 83 -7.56 3.82 -7.47
CA PRO A 83 -8.53 4.35 -8.41
C PRO A 83 -8.69 5.87 -8.25
N ASN A 84 -8.51 6.60 -9.36
CA ASN A 84 -8.68 8.05 -9.45
C ASN A 84 -7.75 8.90 -8.57
N SER A 85 -6.71 8.33 -7.94
CA SER A 85 -5.76 9.12 -7.17
C SER A 85 -4.37 8.49 -7.04
N VAL A 86 -3.35 9.34 -7.13
CA VAL A 86 -1.95 9.01 -6.87
C VAL A 86 -1.52 9.74 -5.60
N ARG A 87 -0.79 9.04 -4.73
CA ARG A 87 -0.20 9.61 -3.52
C ARG A 87 1.32 9.51 -3.64
N VAL A 88 2.02 10.62 -3.44
CA VAL A 88 3.48 10.61 -3.29
C VAL A 88 3.79 10.36 -1.81
N VAL A 89 4.55 9.31 -1.53
CA VAL A 89 4.99 8.97 -0.18
C VAL A 89 6.47 8.64 -0.15
N LYS A 90 7.15 8.96 0.95
CA LYS A 90 8.53 8.54 1.19
C LYS A 90 8.56 7.28 2.05
N PRO A 91 8.75 6.08 1.47
CA PRO A 91 8.71 4.84 2.24
C PRO A 91 9.90 4.75 3.21
N LYS A 92 9.67 4.28 4.43
CA LYS A 92 10.72 3.90 5.40
C LYS A 92 10.87 2.40 5.49
N VAL A 93 9.75 1.70 5.63
CA VAL A 93 9.71 0.25 5.72
C VAL A 93 8.34 -0.24 5.26
N LEU A 94 8.34 -1.29 4.46
CA LEU A 94 7.17 -2.14 4.29
C LEU A 94 7.33 -3.33 5.22
N GLU A 95 6.35 -3.56 6.05
CA GLU A 95 6.32 -4.65 7.01
C GLU A 95 5.21 -5.63 6.64
N PHE A 96 5.52 -6.91 6.61
CA PHE A 96 4.54 -7.99 6.55
C PHE A 96 4.42 -8.63 7.92
N ASN A 97 3.19 -8.85 8.38
CA ASN A 97 2.87 -9.59 9.60
C ASN A 97 1.99 -10.79 9.27
N TYR A 98 2.38 -11.97 9.77
CA TYR A 98 1.70 -13.23 9.55
C TYR A 98 1.38 -13.94 10.87
N PHE A 99 0.20 -14.57 10.92
CA PHE A 99 -0.31 -15.26 12.09
C PHE A 99 -0.64 -16.70 11.70
N PRO A 100 0.21 -17.70 12.01
CA PRO A 100 0.06 -19.08 11.51
C PRO A 100 -1.29 -19.73 11.80
N ASN A 101 -1.93 -19.35 12.90
CA ASN A 101 -3.24 -19.88 13.29
C ASN A 101 -4.42 -19.00 12.84
N ASN A 102 -4.16 -17.86 12.20
CA ASN A 102 -5.14 -16.85 11.77
C ASN A 102 -4.66 -16.13 10.49
N THR A 103 -4.47 -16.85 9.38
CA THR A 103 -3.92 -16.26 8.13
C THR A 103 -4.72 -15.07 7.61
N ASN A 104 -6.04 -15.04 7.86
CA ASN A 104 -6.92 -13.93 7.52
C ASN A 104 -6.56 -12.61 8.23
N TRP A 105 -5.74 -12.65 9.28
CA TRP A 105 -5.22 -11.46 9.98
C TRP A 105 -3.87 -11.01 9.45
N ALA A 106 -3.28 -11.71 8.47
CA ALA A 106 -2.02 -11.28 7.90
C ALA A 106 -2.20 -9.96 7.14
N TYR A 107 -1.25 -9.03 7.28
CA TYR A 107 -1.34 -7.71 6.66
C TYR A 107 0.03 -7.15 6.29
N PHE A 108 0.00 -6.16 5.40
CA PHE A 108 1.14 -5.33 5.07
C PHE A 108 0.95 -3.93 5.63
N ARG A 109 2.00 -3.35 6.21
CA ARG A 109 2.01 -1.99 6.75
C ARG A 109 3.15 -1.20 6.12
N LEU A 110 2.80 -0.15 5.40
CA LEU A 110 3.76 0.80 4.84
C LEU A 110 3.97 1.96 5.82
N GLU A 111 5.13 2.00 6.46
CA GLU A 111 5.56 3.15 7.25
C GLU A 111 6.23 4.18 6.34
N THR A 112 5.85 5.45 6.49
CA THR A 112 6.37 6.57 5.69
C THR A 112 7.17 7.55 6.53
N ALA A 113 8.13 8.23 5.90
CA ALA A 113 8.79 9.39 6.46
C ALA A 113 7.96 10.66 6.18
N GLY A 114 8.23 11.71 6.95
CA GLY A 114 7.68 13.03 6.67
C GLY A 114 8.17 13.56 5.32
N LEU A 115 7.27 14.26 4.63
CA LEU A 115 7.56 15.08 3.46
C LEU A 115 7.46 16.55 3.85
N LYS A 116 8.26 17.39 3.18
CA LYS A 116 8.12 18.84 3.35
C LYS A 116 6.89 19.28 2.54
N PRO A 117 5.93 19.98 3.15
CA PRO A 117 4.77 20.45 2.41
C PRO A 117 5.14 21.40 1.28
N ILE A 118 4.38 21.35 0.20
CA ILE A 118 4.45 22.29 -0.92
C ILE A 118 3.66 23.55 -0.59
N THR A 119 2.44 23.41 -0.05
CA THR A 119 1.58 24.55 0.29
C THR A 119 2.19 25.37 1.45
N PRO A 120 2.45 26.68 1.26
CA PRO A 120 2.93 27.54 2.32
C PRO A 120 1.92 27.67 3.47
N ASN A 121 2.41 27.73 4.71
CA ASN A 121 1.57 27.91 5.91
C ASN A 121 0.45 26.88 6.08
N ILE A 122 0.62 25.68 5.53
CA ILE A 122 -0.33 24.58 5.75
C ILE A 122 -0.46 24.30 7.25
N ASN A 123 -1.68 23.94 7.68
CA ASN A 123 -1.94 23.57 9.06
C ASN A 123 -1.02 22.39 9.45
N PRO A 124 -0.16 22.53 10.49
CA PRO A 124 0.79 21.47 10.87
C PRO A 124 0.12 20.20 11.39
N PHE A 125 -1.17 20.24 11.71
CA PHE A 125 -1.95 19.05 12.09
C PHE A 125 -2.42 18.23 10.87
N PHE A 126 -2.24 18.71 9.64
CA PHE A 126 -2.54 17.94 8.45
C PHE A 126 -1.46 16.89 8.17
N ILE A 127 -1.91 15.65 8.00
CA ILE A 127 -1.05 14.50 7.69
C ILE A 127 -0.86 14.27 6.19
N LYS A 128 -1.52 15.09 5.35
CA LYS A 128 -1.42 15.09 3.89
C LYS A 128 -1.87 16.43 3.33
N GLU A 129 -1.37 16.79 2.16
CA GLU A 129 -1.89 17.88 1.33
C GLU A 129 -2.41 17.33 0.00
N LYS A 130 -3.19 18.14 -0.73
CA LYS A 130 -3.67 17.82 -2.07
C LYS A 130 -3.14 18.88 -3.03
N VAL A 131 -2.43 18.44 -4.05
CA VAL A 131 -1.79 19.31 -5.06
C VAL A 131 -2.10 18.81 -6.46
N THR A 132 -1.91 19.68 -7.44
CA THR A 132 -1.92 19.34 -8.87
C THR A 132 -0.48 19.35 -9.38
N GLU A 133 -0.05 18.26 -10.00
CA GLU A 133 1.26 18.20 -10.68
C GLU A 133 1.11 18.79 -12.09
N LEU A 134 1.90 19.81 -12.40
CA LEU A 134 1.94 20.44 -13.73
C LEU A 134 3.00 19.77 -14.63
N GLU A 135 4.15 19.44 -14.03
CA GLU A 135 5.28 18.73 -14.63
C GLU A 135 5.89 17.81 -13.56
N PRO A 136 6.67 16.77 -13.91
CA PRO A 136 7.24 15.85 -12.92
C PRO A 136 7.99 16.58 -11.79
N GLY A 137 7.44 16.51 -10.57
CA GLY A 137 8.02 17.15 -9.37
C GLY A 137 7.70 18.65 -9.22
N HIS A 138 6.86 19.21 -10.11
CA HIS A 138 6.37 20.58 -10.02
C HIS A 138 4.89 20.60 -9.68
N TYR A 139 4.59 21.04 -8.46
CA TYR A 139 3.26 21.00 -7.87
C TYR A 139 2.70 22.41 -7.62
N VAL A 140 1.39 22.56 -7.79
CA VAL A 140 0.63 23.74 -7.39
C VAL A 140 -0.51 23.36 -6.45
N GLU A 141 -0.90 24.28 -5.58
CA GLU A 141 -2.09 24.12 -4.75
C GLU A 141 -3.33 23.93 -5.63
N LYS A 142 -4.25 23.07 -5.18
CA LYS A 142 -5.49 22.77 -5.91
C LYS A 142 -6.48 23.93 -5.88
#